data_AF-A0AA39GVS2-F1
#
_entry.id   AF-A0AA39GVS2-F1
#
_cell.length_a   1.000
_cell.length_b   1.000
_cell.length_c   1.000
_cell.angle_alpha   90.00
_cell.angle_beta   90.00
_cell.angle_gamma   90.00
#
_symmetry.space_group_name_H-M   'P 1'
#
loop_
_entity.id
_entity.type
_entity.pdbx_description
1 polymer ?
#
loop_
_entity_poly.entity_id
_entity_poly.type
_entity_poly.pdbx_seq_one_letter_code
_entity_poly.pdbx_strand_id
1 'polypeptide(L)'
;MVSEDFDLYNHACVETDEEGLRVLRKKNITYPVMIKAYKGGGGKGIRKCNSDEEFKINFRRVKAEVPGSPIFLMKCMVNARHIEVQLIGDEYGTVMPIFTRDCSIQRRCQKIIEKAPTDAVNLAVKVGYGTVSAGTVEYMYLPAEENAEDKSLPADVIRTDTEKCVIVVRIISEDPAEGFRPAFGNVESVQFQSNDEVWTYFSVSSPGMVQEYAALQFGHLFARGNSRRKAVSNLICALEELEVRATCTSQVSYLIGLLQDPKFEINNFHTGWLDERIAAKILTEETGHYRVTIGKTLAIFGKGNEPSILCWRNTGKLLQYNVPDGARVRVRDAYAEMESMTMVLPLEVEKAGVRIVYRARPGQALFPRTIIALLEDKEDTSLSKPVPFTGPMAQWDDDEWLSSLGNCPISCQFWTIEICRTACSKLI
;
A
#
# COMPACT_ATOMS: atom_id res chain seq x y z
N MET A 1 -33.44 6.89 -9.51
CA MET A 1 -32.62 6.88 -10.74
C MET A 1 -32.69 8.27 -11.32
N VAL A 2 -31.58 9.01 -11.33
CA VAL A 2 -31.49 10.23 -12.15
C VAL A 2 -31.69 9.74 -13.59
N SER A 3 -32.68 10.28 -14.31
CA SER A 3 -32.77 10.03 -15.75
C SER A 3 -31.55 10.69 -16.36
N GLU A 4 -30.48 9.92 -16.58
CA GLU A 4 -29.32 10.41 -17.28
C GLU A 4 -29.76 10.70 -18.70
N ASP A 5 -29.83 11.98 -19.04
CA ASP A 5 -29.94 12.43 -20.41
C ASP A 5 -28.73 11.83 -21.17
N PHE A 6 -29.02 10.89 -22.08
CA PHE A 6 -27.99 10.12 -22.78
C PHE A 6 -27.05 11.03 -23.56
N ASP A 7 -27.56 12.18 -24.02
CA ASP A 7 -26.76 13.18 -24.71
C ASP A 7 -25.79 13.87 -23.76
N LEU A 8 -26.23 14.21 -22.54
CA LEU A 8 -25.36 14.78 -21.52
C LEU A 8 -24.29 13.78 -21.06
N TYR A 9 -24.65 12.50 -20.94
CA TYR A 9 -23.73 11.42 -20.59
C TYR A 9 -22.61 11.28 -21.64
N ASN A 10 -22.98 11.24 -22.92
CA ASN A 10 -22.00 11.14 -24.01
C ASN A 10 -21.11 12.38 -24.10
N HIS A 11 -21.66 13.58 -23.82
CA HIS A 11 -20.86 14.81 -23.75
C HIS A 11 -19.81 14.83 -22.63
N ALA A 12 -20.01 14.04 -21.57
CA ALA A 12 -19.08 13.95 -20.45
C ALA A 12 -17.94 12.92 -20.66
N CYS A 13 -18.07 12.07 -21.68
CA CYS A 13 -17.14 10.98 -21.95
C CYS A 13 -16.21 11.30 -23.13
N VAL A 14 -15.09 10.58 -23.19
CA VAL A 14 -14.11 10.64 -24.29
C VAL A 14 -13.76 9.23 -24.74
N GLU A 15 -13.62 9.02 -26.05
CA GLU A 15 -13.39 7.68 -26.61
C GLU A 15 -11.92 7.40 -26.98
N THR A 16 -11.17 8.48 -27.27
CA THR A 16 -9.79 8.44 -27.73
C THR A 16 -8.88 9.40 -26.95
N ASP A 17 -7.57 9.11 -26.92
CA ASP A 17 -6.57 9.98 -26.31
C ASP A 17 -6.46 11.34 -27.02
N GLU A 18 -6.62 11.36 -28.34
CA GLU A 18 -6.61 12.60 -29.15
C GLU A 18 -7.79 13.51 -28.84
N GLU A 19 -8.99 12.94 -28.73
CA GLU A 19 -10.19 13.65 -28.30
C GLU A 19 -10.02 14.17 -26.87
N GLY A 20 -9.52 13.34 -25.95
CA GLY A 20 -9.26 13.73 -24.58
C GLY A 20 -8.36 14.95 -24.46
N LEU A 21 -7.22 14.97 -25.17
CA LEU A 21 -6.31 16.11 -25.19
C LEU A 21 -6.97 17.37 -25.79
N ARG A 22 -7.79 17.22 -26.83
CA ARG A 22 -8.54 18.33 -27.42
C ARG A 22 -9.53 18.93 -26.42
N VAL A 23 -10.24 18.10 -25.67
CA VAL A 23 -11.18 18.52 -24.63
C VAL A 23 -10.47 19.24 -23.49
N LEU A 24 -9.35 18.70 -23.00
CA LEU A 24 -8.55 19.34 -21.95
C LEU A 24 -8.11 20.76 -22.34
N ARG A 25 -7.60 20.92 -23.58
CA ARG A 25 -7.21 22.23 -24.12
C ARG A 25 -8.41 23.17 -24.29
N LYS A 26 -9.50 22.68 -24.89
CA LYS A 26 -10.74 23.45 -25.10
C LYS A 26 -11.35 23.96 -23.80
N LYS A 27 -11.28 23.17 -22.73
CA LYS A 27 -11.83 23.49 -21.41
C LYS A 27 -10.81 24.14 -20.47
N ASN A 28 -9.59 24.42 -20.95
CA ASN A 28 -8.50 24.99 -20.16
C ASN A 28 -8.18 24.21 -18.86
N ILE A 29 -8.29 22.87 -18.91
CA ILE A 29 -7.96 22.00 -17.78
C ILE A 29 -6.46 21.73 -17.83
N THR A 30 -5.74 22.28 -16.86
CA THR A 30 -4.28 22.14 -16.75
C THR A 30 -3.88 20.85 -16.04
N TYR A 31 -2.64 20.39 -16.25
CA TYR A 31 -2.07 19.29 -15.48
C TYR A 31 -1.87 19.65 -14.00
N PRO A 32 -1.84 18.66 -13.08
CA PRO A 32 -2.13 17.24 -13.36
C PRO A 32 -3.63 16.98 -13.62
N VAL A 33 -3.91 15.93 -14.39
CA VAL A 33 -5.27 15.46 -14.73
C VAL A 33 -5.44 14.00 -14.36
N MET A 34 -6.68 13.57 -14.10
CA MET A 34 -7.03 12.17 -13.88
C MET A 34 -7.86 11.64 -15.05
N ILE A 35 -7.50 10.45 -15.51
CA ILE A 35 -8.29 9.62 -16.43
C ILE A 35 -9.03 8.61 -15.57
N LYS A 36 -10.36 8.51 -15.72
CA LYS A 36 -11.19 7.58 -14.95
C LYS A 36 -12.16 6.82 -15.84
N ALA A 37 -12.22 5.51 -15.66
CA ALA A 37 -13.27 4.67 -16.21
C ALA A 37 -14.52 4.73 -15.33
N TYR A 38 -15.69 4.97 -15.91
CA TYR A 38 -16.98 5.03 -15.21
C TYR A 38 -17.31 3.75 -14.41
N LYS A 39 -17.06 2.57 -14.99
CA LYS A 39 -17.33 1.26 -14.35
C LYS A 39 -16.16 0.76 -13.46
N GLY A 40 -15.15 1.60 -13.20
CA GLY A 40 -14.00 1.25 -12.37
C GLY A 40 -14.30 1.34 -10.88
N GLY A 41 -14.07 0.27 -10.12
CA GLY A 41 -14.21 0.22 -8.66
C GLY A 41 -12.88 0.00 -7.95
N GLY A 42 -12.75 0.50 -6.71
CA GLY A 42 -11.61 0.20 -5.83
C GLY A 42 -10.23 0.64 -6.35
N GLY A 43 -10.17 1.73 -7.12
CA GLY A 43 -8.92 2.22 -7.73
C GLY A 43 -8.67 1.72 -9.15
N LYS A 44 -9.47 0.77 -9.66
CA LYS A 44 -9.33 0.26 -11.03
C LYS A 44 -9.74 1.28 -12.09
N GLY A 45 -8.98 1.35 -13.17
CA GLY A 45 -9.25 2.25 -14.29
C GLY A 45 -9.06 3.73 -13.96
N ILE A 46 -8.19 4.05 -13.00
CA ILE A 46 -7.88 5.42 -12.58
C ILE A 46 -6.39 5.68 -12.76
N ARG A 47 -6.01 6.74 -13.49
CA ARG A 47 -4.60 7.14 -13.69
C ARG A 47 -4.42 8.65 -13.63
N LYS A 48 -3.39 9.09 -12.90
CA LYS A 48 -2.89 10.48 -12.90
C LYS A 48 -1.98 10.68 -14.11
N CYS A 49 -2.04 11.85 -14.72
CA CYS A 49 -1.15 12.25 -15.81
C CYS A 49 -0.63 13.67 -15.54
N ASN A 50 0.66 13.90 -15.80
CA ASN A 50 1.32 15.18 -15.61
C ASN A 50 1.78 15.82 -16.93
N SER A 51 1.73 15.09 -18.05
CA SER A 51 2.03 15.58 -19.39
C SER A 51 1.16 14.93 -20.46
N ASP A 52 1.21 15.47 -21.69
CA ASP A 52 0.50 14.94 -22.86
C ASP A 52 1.00 13.53 -23.23
N GLU A 53 2.29 13.24 -23.07
CA GLU A 53 2.88 11.92 -23.35
C GLU A 53 2.37 10.87 -22.36
N GLU A 54 2.38 11.21 -21.07
CA GLU A 54 1.87 10.36 -20.00
C GLU A 54 0.38 10.10 -20.20
N PHE A 55 -0.38 11.12 -20.61
CA PHE A 55 -1.81 11.03 -20.88
C PHE A 55 -2.12 9.96 -21.94
N LYS A 56 -1.44 9.98 -23.09
CA LYS A 56 -1.67 9.00 -24.17
C LYS A 56 -1.41 7.56 -23.72
N ILE A 57 -0.32 7.35 -22.97
CA ILE A 57 0.04 6.02 -22.45
C ILE A 57 -1.01 5.55 -21.44
N ASN A 58 -1.35 6.40 -20.47
CA ASN A 58 -2.26 6.05 -19.39
C ASN A 58 -3.71 5.90 -19.86
N PHE A 59 -4.14 6.63 -20.89
CA PHE A 59 -5.46 6.46 -21.50
C PHE A 59 -5.65 5.03 -22.03
N ARG A 60 -4.66 4.53 -22.79
CA ARG A 60 -4.68 3.16 -23.32
C ARG A 60 -4.67 2.13 -22.20
N ARG A 61 -3.90 2.37 -21.14
CA ARG A 61 -3.88 1.51 -19.94
C ARG A 61 -5.24 1.44 -19.26
N VAL A 62 -5.91 2.57 -19.04
CA VAL A 62 -7.26 2.60 -18.44
C VAL A 62 -8.26 1.86 -19.31
N LYS A 63 -8.21 2.05 -20.63
CA LYS A 63 -9.09 1.36 -21.58
C LYS A 63 -8.87 -0.16 -21.59
N ALA A 64 -7.61 -0.61 -21.44
CA ALA A 64 -7.27 -2.02 -21.32
C ALA A 64 -7.68 -2.62 -19.97
N GLU A 65 -7.57 -1.84 -18.89
CA GLU A 65 -7.90 -2.29 -17.53
C GLU A 65 -9.42 -2.45 -17.32
N VAL A 66 -10.23 -1.57 -17.93
CA VAL A 66 -11.70 -1.64 -17.86
C VAL A 66 -12.31 -1.57 -19.27
N PRO A 67 -12.23 -2.67 -20.04
CA PRO A 67 -12.73 -2.71 -21.42
C PRO A 67 -14.23 -2.38 -21.50
N GLY A 68 -14.61 -1.55 -22.48
CA GLY A 68 -16.01 -1.17 -22.71
C GLY A 68 -16.61 -0.23 -21.66
N SER A 69 -15.81 0.26 -20.70
CA SER A 69 -16.24 1.34 -19.82
C SER A 69 -16.03 2.70 -20.49
N PRO A 70 -17.02 3.59 -20.46
CA PRO A 70 -16.81 4.99 -20.80
C PRO A 70 -15.73 5.61 -19.92
N ILE A 71 -14.94 6.51 -20.50
CA ILE A 71 -13.83 7.21 -19.84
C ILE A 71 -14.18 8.68 -19.76
N PHE A 72 -13.98 9.29 -18.60
CA PHE A 72 -14.11 10.72 -18.40
C PHE A 72 -12.83 11.30 -17.79
N LEU A 73 -12.66 12.61 -17.95
CA LEU A 73 -11.47 13.34 -17.52
C LEU A 73 -11.85 14.32 -16.42
N MET A 74 -10.98 14.45 -15.43
CA MET A 74 -11.16 15.45 -14.37
C MET A 74 -9.84 16.10 -13.99
N LYS A 75 -9.90 17.34 -13.50
CA LYS A 75 -8.74 18.00 -12.89
C LYS A 75 -8.28 17.17 -11.69
N CYS A 76 -6.98 16.87 -11.61
CA CYS A 76 -6.41 16.24 -10.43
C CYS A 76 -6.16 17.32 -9.37
N MET A 77 -6.89 17.23 -8.25
CA MET A 77 -6.65 18.08 -7.09
C MET A 77 -5.45 17.54 -6.33
N VAL A 78 -4.39 18.34 -6.23
CA VAL A 78 -3.20 18.03 -5.44
C VAL A 78 -3.31 18.66 -4.06
N ASN A 79 -2.62 18.07 -3.07
CA ASN A 79 -2.55 18.57 -1.70
C ASN A 79 -3.90 18.75 -0.98
N ALA A 80 -4.92 18.04 -1.44
CA ALA A 80 -6.24 18.02 -0.82
C ALA A 80 -6.34 16.98 0.29
N ARG A 81 -7.35 17.14 1.13
CA ARG A 81 -7.87 16.13 2.04
C ARG A 81 -9.02 15.40 1.38
N HIS A 82 -9.06 14.07 1.51
CA HIS A 82 -10.20 13.27 1.08
C HIS A 82 -11.12 13.07 2.28
N ILE A 83 -12.25 13.78 2.28
CA ILE A 83 -13.22 13.80 3.37
C ILE A 83 -14.51 13.12 2.91
N GLU A 84 -15.08 12.29 3.75
CA GLU A 84 -16.31 11.57 3.47
C GLU A 84 -17.38 11.97 4.48
N VAL A 85 -18.62 12.07 4.02
CA VAL A 85 -19.78 12.24 4.90
C VAL A 85 -20.62 10.98 4.81
N GLN A 86 -20.82 10.32 5.94
CA GLN A 86 -21.74 9.18 6.04
C GLN A 86 -23.18 9.71 6.04
N LEU A 87 -23.99 9.19 5.13
CA LEU A 87 -25.42 9.44 5.03
C LEU A 87 -26.21 8.18 5.38
N ILE A 88 -27.40 8.36 5.93
CA ILE A 88 -28.48 7.37 5.96
C ILE A 88 -29.71 8.06 5.41
N GLY A 89 -30.39 7.42 4.46
CA GLY A 89 -31.72 7.86 4.04
C GLY A 89 -32.76 6.75 4.10
N ASP A 90 -34.01 7.16 4.24
CA ASP A 90 -35.17 6.29 4.30
C ASP A 90 -35.94 6.26 2.97
N GLU A 91 -36.96 5.39 2.91
CA GLU A 91 -37.85 5.27 1.73
C GLU A 91 -38.80 6.47 1.55
N TYR A 92 -38.86 7.37 2.54
CA TYR A 92 -39.76 8.53 2.57
C TYR A 92 -39.09 9.82 2.09
N GLY A 93 -37.81 9.75 1.68
CA GLY A 93 -37.05 10.88 1.16
C GLY A 93 -36.30 11.68 2.24
N THR A 94 -36.26 11.20 3.48
CA THR A 94 -35.43 11.77 4.54
C THR A 94 -34.00 11.30 4.36
N VAL A 95 -33.04 12.23 4.42
CA VAL A 95 -31.60 11.91 4.39
C VAL A 95 -30.91 12.63 5.53
N MET A 96 -30.23 11.88 6.38
CA MET A 96 -29.52 12.38 7.54
C MET A 96 -28.02 12.12 7.42
N PRO A 97 -27.16 13.15 7.52
CA PRO A 97 -25.74 12.96 7.70
C PRO A 97 -25.43 12.55 9.14
N ILE A 98 -24.54 11.57 9.33
CA ILE A 98 -24.19 11.05 10.66
C ILE A 98 -22.86 11.62 11.17
N PHE A 99 -21.77 11.28 10.49
CA PHE A 99 -20.41 11.65 10.85
C PHE A 99 -19.57 11.81 9.59
N THR A 100 -18.41 12.43 9.77
CA THR A 100 -17.40 12.60 8.73
C THR A 100 -16.25 11.63 8.94
N ARG A 101 -15.62 11.20 7.84
CA ARG A 101 -14.36 10.44 7.86
C ARG A 101 -13.30 11.18 7.06
N ASP A 102 -12.08 11.16 7.55
CA ASP A 102 -10.90 11.58 6.81
C ASP A 102 -10.19 10.32 6.30
N CYS A 103 -10.20 10.17 4.98
CA CYS A 103 -9.58 9.06 4.27
C CYS A 103 -8.39 9.56 3.44
N SER A 104 -7.75 10.68 3.81
CA SER A 104 -6.68 11.30 3.03
C SER A 104 -5.41 10.44 2.93
N ILE A 105 -5.16 9.56 3.90
CA ILE A 105 -3.96 8.73 3.89
C ILE A 105 -4.20 7.53 2.98
N GLN A 106 -3.81 7.72 1.73
CA GLN A 106 -3.96 6.77 0.64
C GLN A 106 -2.61 6.51 -0.01
N ARG A 107 -2.45 5.31 -0.57
CA ARG A 107 -1.31 4.95 -1.43
C ARG A 107 -1.87 4.48 -2.75
N ARG A 108 -1.43 5.02 -3.88
CA ARG A 108 -1.91 4.62 -5.22
C ARG A 108 -3.45 4.53 -5.31
N CYS A 109 -4.16 5.51 -4.73
CA CYS A 109 -5.63 5.55 -4.65
C CYS A 109 -6.29 4.45 -3.78
N GLN A 110 -5.53 3.74 -2.95
CA GLN A 110 -6.03 2.80 -1.94
C GLN A 110 -6.02 3.47 -0.56
N LYS A 111 -7.17 3.50 0.13
CA LYS A 111 -7.28 3.98 1.52
C LYS A 111 -6.44 3.06 2.42
N ILE A 112 -5.63 3.64 3.30
CA ILE A 112 -4.76 2.89 4.24
C ILE A 112 -5.15 3.19 5.69
N ILE A 113 -5.27 4.49 6.01
CA ILE A 113 -5.71 4.96 7.34
C ILE A 113 -6.94 5.84 7.16
N GLU A 114 -7.94 5.62 8.02
CA GLU A 114 -9.18 6.38 8.06
C GLU A 114 -9.36 6.93 9.49
N LYS A 115 -9.87 8.15 9.63
CA LYS A 115 -10.13 8.80 10.92
C LYS A 115 -11.55 9.36 10.98
N ALA A 116 -12.23 9.22 12.12
CA ALA A 116 -13.49 9.88 12.39
C ALA A 116 -13.52 10.45 13.82
N PRO A 117 -14.17 11.59 14.10
CA PRO A 117 -14.70 12.56 13.12
C PRO A 117 -13.59 13.44 12.50
N THR A 118 -13.96 14.29 11.54
CA THR A 118 -13.10 15.33 10.95
C THR A 118 -13.85 16.67 10.83
N ASP A 119 -13.13 17.78 11.00
CA ASP A 119 -13.70 19.12 11.22
C ASP A 119 -14.22 19.81 9.93
N ALA A 120 -14.30 19.09 8.81
CA ALA A 120 -14.73 19.61 7.52
C ALA A 120 -16.18 19.22 7.22
N VAL A 121 -17.06 20.21 7.03
CA VAL A 121 -18.51 20.03 7.06
C VAL A 121 -19.22 20.68 5.87
N ASN A 122 -20.36 20.07 5.48
CA ASN A 122 -21.61 20.73 5.07
C ASN A 122 -22.10 20.72 3.61
N LEU A 123 -21.86 19.67 2.82
CA LEU A 123 -22.44 19.60 1.46
C LEU A 123 -23.41 18.43 1.21
N ALA A 124 -23.48 17.44 2.11
CA ALA A 124 -24.10 16.16 1.75
C ALA A 124 -25.63 16.21 1.57
N VAL A 125 -26.33 17.13 2.25
CA VAL A 125 -27.80 17.24 2.17
C VAL A 125 -28.27 17.94 0.88
N LYS A 126 -27.45 18.84 0.30
CA LYS A 126 -27.85 19.63 -0.88
C LYS A 126 -27.73 18.88 -2.21
N VAL A 127 -27.09 17.71 -2.24
CA VAL A 127 -26.87 16.94 -3.48
C VAL A 127 -28.16 16.26 -3.98
N GLY A 128 -29.29 16.39 -3.28
CA GLY A 128 -30.56 15.78 -3.70
C GLY A 128 -30.50 14.25 -3.75
N TYR A 129 -29.57 13.67 -2.99
CA TYR A 129 -29.24 12.25 -3.04
C TYR A 129 -30.34 11.47 -2.32
N GLY A 130 -31.35 10.98 -3.06
CA GLY A 130 -32.39 10.10 -2.53
C GLY A 130 -31.87 8.69 -2.24
N THR A 131 -30.90 8.55 -1.32
CA THR A 131 -30.47 7.24 -0.86
C THR A 131 -31.56 6.61 -0.02
N VAL A 132 -32.00 5.42 -0.42
CA VAL A 132 -32.67 4.49 0.49
C VAL A 132 -31.57 3.56 1.00
N SER A 133 -31.26 3.60 2.30
CA SER A 133 -30.11 2.95 2.99
C SER A 133 -28.92 3.89 3.29
N ALA A 134 -27.78 3.31 3.67
CA ALA A 134 -26.55 4.02 3.97
C ALA A 134 -25.81 4.41 2.68
N GLY A 135 -25.34 5.65 2.63
CA GLY A 135 -24.55 6.20 1.52
C GLY A 135 -23.32 6.94 2.03
N THR A 136 -22.35 7.19 1.15
CA THR A 136 -21.20 8.05 1.46
C THR A 136 -21.05 9.08 0.36
N VAL A 137 -20.94 10.35 0.73
CA VAL A 137 -20.55 11.40 -0.20
C VAL A 137 -19.10 11.76 0.05
N GLU A 138 -18.27 11.60 -0.99
CA GLU A 138 -16.83 11.85 -0.96
C GLU A 138 -16.52 13.27 -1.47
N TYR A 139 -15.72 14.01 -0.71
CA TYR A 139 -15.29 15.38 -0.98
C TYR A 139 -13.77 15.47 -1.05
N MET A 140 -13.28 16.27 -2.00
CA MET A 140 -11.91 16.73 -1.99
C MET A 140 -11.86 18.13 -1.37
N TYR A 141 -11.38 18.21 -0.13
CA TYR A 141 -11.28 19.45 0.63
C TYR A 141 -9.88 20.05 0.49
N LEU A 142 -9.77 21.27 -0.01
CA LEU A 142 -8.53 22.04 0.03
C LEU A 142 -8.56 22.89 1.31
N PRO A 143 -7.63 22.69 2.27
CA PRO A 143 -7.49 23.61 3.37
C PRO A 143 -7.14 25.00 2.82
N ALA A 144 -7.91 26.02 3.20
CA ALA A 144 -7.65 27.40 2.79
C ALA A 144 -6.23 27.82 3.20
N GLU A 145 -5.54 28.57 2.33
CA GLU A 145 -4.32 29.28 2.73
C GLU A 145 -4.64 30.19 3.93
N GLU A 146 -3.66 30.41 4.81
CA GLU A 146 -3.83 31.12 6.10
C GLU A 146 -4.49 32.51 6.02
N ASN A 147 -4.65 33.06 4.81
CA ASN A 147 -5.15 34.40 4.47
C ASN A 147 -6.61 34.47 3.97
N ALA A 148 -7.43 33.42 4.09
CA ALA A 148 -8.87 33.57 3.84
C ALA A 148 -9.52 34.38 4.99
N GLU A 149 -10.00 35.60 4.68
CA GLU A 149 -10.58 36.57 5.63
C GLU A 149 -11.84 36.07 6.36
N ASP A 150 -12.42 34.95 5.92
CA ASP A 150 -13.56 34.32 6.57
C ASP A 150 -13.18 32.91 7.05
N LYS A 151 -12.70 32.83 8.30
CA LYS A 151 -12.46 31.56 9.01
C LYS A 151 -13.72 31.02 9.68
N SER A 152 -14.89 31.65 9.48
CA SER A 152 -16.12 31.13 10.04
C SER A 152 -16.58 29.93 9.20
N LEU A 153 -16.61 28.76 9.83
CA LEU A 153 -17.34 27.64 9.27
C LEU A 153 -18.82 28.08 9.14
N PRO A 154 -19.50 27.83 8.01
CA PRO A 154 -20.90 28.22 7.83
C PRO A 154 -21.74 27.68 9.00
N ALA A 155 -22.71 28.47 9.51
CA ALA A 155 -23.47 28.19 10.74
C ALA A 155 -24.15 26.80 10.81
N ASP A 156 -24.38 26.17 9.67
CA ASP A 156 -25.00 24.85 9.50
C ASP A 156 -24.00 23.68 9.68
N VAL A 157 -23.03 23.81 10.60
CA VAL A 157 -22.06 22.76 10.91
C VAL A 157 -22.79 21.57 11.54
N ILE A 158 -22.75 20.39 10.90
CA ILE A 158 -22.86 19.09 11.58
C ILE A 158 -21.74 19.00 12.62
N ARG A 159 -21.99 19.59 13.78
CA ARG A 159 -21.19 19.35 14.97
C ARG A 159 -21.58 17.96 15.43
N THR A 160 -20.70 17.02 15.18
CA THR A 160 -20.79 15.75 15.86
C THR A 160 -20.25 15.99 17.25
N ASP A 161 -21.14 16.23 18.21
CA ASP A 161 -20.80 16.43 19.63
C ASP A 161 -20.29 15.11 20.23
N THR A 162 -19.10 14.69 19.78
CA THR A 162 -18.41 13.51 20.29
C THR A 162 -17.00 13.87 20.68
N GLU A 163 -16.67 13.53 21.93
CA GLU A 163 -15.31 13.62 22.44
C GLU A 163 -14.45 12.44 21.96
N LYS A 164 -15.04 11.47 21.25
CA LYS A 164 -14.35 10.25 20.81
C LYS A 164 -13.79 10.42 19.41
N CYS A 165 -12.53 10.00 19.25
CA CYS A 165 -11.87 9.81 17.97
C CYS A 165 -11.72 8.32 17.71
N VAL A 166 -11.97 7.89 16.48
CA VAL A 166 -11.70 6.55 15.97
C VAL A 166 -10.69 6.66 14.84
N ILE A 167 -9.67 5.80 14.88
CA ILE A 167 -8.68 5.65 13.82
C ILE A 167 -8.70 4.19 13.39
N VAL A 168 -8.75 3.98 12.09
CA VAL A 168 -8.85 2.67 11.46
C VAL A 168 -7.66 2.50 10.55
N VAL A 169 -7.06 1.31 10.60
CA VAL A 169 -6.03 0.90 9.64
C VAL A 169 -6.49 -0.36 8.94
N ARG A 170 -6.22 -0.41 7.64
CA ARG A 170 -6.43 -1.61 6.83
C ARG A 170 -5.22 -2.50 6.92
N ILE A 171 -5.41 -3.78 7.20
CA ILE A 171 -4.37 -4.80 7.18
C ILE A 171 -4.40 -5.47 5.81
N ILE A 172 -3.29 -5.36 5.07
CA ILE A 172 -3.20 -5.70 3.65
C ILE A 172 -1.97 -6.58 3.47
N SER A 173 -2.10 -7.65 2.68
CA SER A 173 -0.97 -8.50 2.35
C SER A 173 -0.13 -7.87 1.23
N GLU A 174 0.77 -6.98 1.66
CA GLU A 174 1.76 -6.31 0.81
C GLU A 174 3.09 -6.22 1.55
N ASP A 175 4.19 -6.18 0.78
CA ASP A 175 5.55 -6.06 1.33
C ASP A 175 6.10 -4.64 1.19
N PRO A 176 6.18 -3.84 2.27
CA PRO A 176 6.75 -2.50 2.22
C PRO A 176 8.21 -2.45 1.75
N ALA A 177 9.00 -3.50 2.02
CA ALA A 177 10.42 -3.55 1.64
C ALA A 177 10.60 -3.80 0.13
N GLU A 178 9.60 -4.39 -0.51
CA GLU A 178 9.58 -4.68 -1.96
C GLU A 178 8.67 -3.69 -2.71
N GLY A 179 8.53 -2.47 -2.18
CA GLY A 179 7.73 -1.41 -2.83
C GLY A 179 6.22 -1.64 -2.76
N PHE A 180 5.76 -2.26 -1.67
CA PHE A 180 4.36 -2.62 -1.42
C PHE A 180 3.80 -3.51 -2.52
N ARG A 181 4.60 -4.50 -2.95
CA ARG A 181 4.14 -5.56 -3.85
C ARG A 181 3.15 -6.46 -3.12
N PRO A 182 2.07 -6.92 -3.79
CA PRO A 182 1.17 -7.91 -3.23
C PRO A 182 1.90 -9.18 -2.79
N ALA A 183 1.52 -9.70 -1.64
CA ALA A 183 2.02 -10.96 -1.10
C ALA A 183 0.88 -11.97 -0.97
N PHE A 184 1.17 -13.24 -1.29
CA PHE A 184 0.21 -14.35 -1.21
C PHE A 184 0.76 -15.43 -0.33
N GLY A 185 -0.15 -16.17 0.29
CA GLY A 185 0.26 -17.26 1.15
C GLY A 185 -0.81 -17.73 2.10
N ASN A 186 -0.48 -18.82 2.77
CA ASN A 186 -1.24 -19.37 3.87
C ASN A 186 -1.10 -18.48 5.10
N VAL A 187 -2.22 -18.28 5.78
CA VAL A 187 -2.32 -17.66 7.10
C VAL A 187 -2.53 -18.79 8.09
N GLU A 188 -1.54 -19.06 8.93
CA GLU A 188 -1.59 -20.14 9.90
C GLU A 188 -2.44 -19.73 11.10
N SER A 189 -2.17 -18.54 11.63
CA SER A 189 -2.94 -17.97 12.73
C SER A 189 -2.90 -16.45 12.75
N VAL A 190 -4.03 -15.84 13.03
CA VAL A 190 -4.15 -14.42 13.39
C VAL A 190 -4.67 -14.35 14.81
N GLN A 191 -3.86 -13.79 15.71
CA GLN A 191 -4.22 -13.65 17.12
C GLN A 191 -4.29 -12.16 17.47
N PHE A 192 -5.44 -11.74 17.99
CA PHE A 192 -5.65 -10.40 18.51
C PHE A 192 -6.74 -10.45 19.58
N GLN A 193 -6.48 -9.84 20.73
CA GLN A 193 -7.46 -9.74 21.81
C GLN A 193 -8.19 -8.40 21.70
N SER A 194 -9.42 -8.44 21.19
CA SER A 194 -10.26 -7.24 21.14
C SER A 194 -10.70 -6.83 22.54
N ASN A 195 -10.82 -5.53 22.74
CA ASN A 195 -11.31 -4.91 23.95
C ASN A 195 -12.22 -3.72 23.61
N ASP A 196 -12.67 -3.01 24.64
CA ASP A 196 -13.58 -1.87 24.47
C ASP A 196 -12.99 -0.72 23.65
N GLU A 197 -11.67 -0.53 23.67
CA GLU A 197 -10.98 0.57 22.98
C GLU A 197 -10.48 0.18 21.60
N VAL A 198 -10.15 -1.09 21.38
CA VAL A 198 -9.59 -1.58 20.12
C VAL A 198 -10.21 -2.92 19.73
N TRP A 199 -10.65 -3.02 18.48
CA TRP A 199 -11.21 -4.25 17.94
C TRP A 199 -10.80 -4.44 16.48
N THR A 200 -10.89 -5.68 16.01
CA THR A 200 -10.50 -6.03 14.65
C THR A 200 -11.46 -7.06 14.06
N TYR A 201 -11.50 -7.14 12.74
CA TYR A 201 -12.04 -8.30 12.04
C TYR A 201 -11.14 -8.67 10.87
N PHE A 202 -11.09 -9.95 10.58
CA PHE A 202 -10.34 -10.51 9.45
C PHE A 202 -11.28 -11.26 8.51
N SER A 203 -11.02 -11.16 7.21
CA SER A 203 -11.76 -11.91 6.18
C SER A 203 -11.19 -13.30 5.93
N VAL A 204 -10.09 -13.65 6.60
CA VAL A 204 -9.40 -14.94 6.48
C VAL A 204 -9.50 -15.69 7.81
N SER A 205 -9.91 -16.96 7.75
CA SER A 205 -9.94 -17.85 8.92
C SER A 205 -8.53 -18.23 9.38
N SER A 206 -8.40 -18.72 10.61
CA SER A 206 -7.15 -19.29 11.12
C SER A 206 -7.34 -20.80 11.37
N PRO A 207 -6.78 -21.70 10.53
CA PRO A 207 -5.97 -21.43 9.34
C PRO A 207 -6.79 -20.97 8.12
N GLY A 208 -6.13 -20.31 7.17
CA GLY A 208 -6.72 -19.76 5.95
C GLY A 208 -5.68 -19.39 4.90
N MET A 209 -6.08 -18.69 3.84
CA MET A 209 -5.19 -18.31 2.74
C MET A 209 -5.58 -16.98 2.11
N VAL A 210 -4.58 -16.14 1.85
CA VAL A 210 -4.72 -14.95 0.99
C VAL A 210 -4.44 -15.39 -0.45
N GLN A 211 -5.51 -15.43 -1.26
CA GLN A 211 -5.48 -15.90 -2.64
C GLN A 211 -5.29 -14.76 -3.64
N GLU A 212 -4.77 -15.09 -4.82
CA GLU A 212 -4.51 -14.13 -5.90
C GLU A 212 -5.77 -13.42 -6.42
N TYR A 213 -6.91 -14.13 -6.41
CA TYR A 213 -8.19 -13.60 -6.89
C TYR A 213 -9.00 -12.85 -5.83
N ALA A 214 -8.54 -12.88 -4.57
CA ALA A 214 -9.19 -12.20 -3.46
C ALA A 214 -8.63 -10.78 -3.27
N ALA A 215 -9.36 -9.95 -2.51
CA ALA A 215 -8.82 -8.68 -2.07
C ALA A 215 -7.60 -8.93 -1.17
N LEU A 216 -6.50 -8.21 -1.41
CA LEU A 216 -5.29 -8.27 -0.57
C LEU A 216 -5.52 -7.79 0.85
N GLN A 217 -6.55 -6.96 1.04
CA GLN A 217 -6.96 -6.50 2.35
C GLN A 217 -7.69 -7.65 3.05
N PHE A 218 -7.07 -8.17 4.10
CA PHE A 218 -7.61 -9.30 4.85
C PHE A 218 -8.02 -8.94 6.27
N GLY A 219 -7.84 -7.68 6.71
CA GLY A 219 -8.32 -7.22 8.01
C GLY A 219 -8.50 -5.72 8.14
N HIS A 220 -9.22 -5.32 9.19
CA HIS A 220 -9.32 -3.94 9.65
C HIS A 220 -9.16 -3.87 11.15
N LEU A 221 -8.28 -2.99 11.61
CA LEU A 221 -8.06 -2.73 13.02
C LEU A 221 -8.57 -1.32 13.35
N PHE A 222 -9.47 -1.25 14.32
CA PHE A 222 -10.14 -0.02 14.77
C PHE A 222 -9.66 0.31 16.18
N ALA A 223 -9.27 1.54 16.42
CA ALA A 223 -8.95 2.04 17.76
C ALA A 223 -9.73 3.31 18.04
N ARG A 224 -10.39 3.36 19.20
CA ARG A 224 -11.05 4.55 19.72
C ARG A 224 -10.30 5.14 20.91
N GLY A 225 -10.48 6.44 21.13
CA GLY A 225 -10.01 7.14 22.33
C GLY A 225 -10.72 8.47 22.51
N ASN A 226 -10.65 9.04 23.71
CA ASN A 226 -11.25 10.34 24.04
C ASN A 226 -10.46 11.54 23.47
N SER A 227 -9.44 11.25 22.66
CA SER A 227 -8.70 12.23 21.87
C SER A 227 -8.03 11.51 20.70
N ARG A 228 -7.65 12.26 19.66
CA ARG A 228 -6.83 11.72 18.57
C ARG A 228 -5.57 11.05 19.11
N ARG A 229 -4.85 11.72 20.01
CA ARG A 229 -3.60 11.20 20.60
C ARG A 229 -3.82 9.86 21.30
N LYS A 230 -4.90 9.72 22.08
CA LYS A 230 -5.24 8.47 22.76
C LYS A 230 -5.63 7.36 21.77
N ALA A 231 -6.43 7.68 20.74
CA ALA A 231 -6.78 6.71 19.71
C ALA A 231 -5.55 6.22 18.93
N VAL A 232 -4.60 7.12 18.57
CA VAL A 232 -3.32 6.75 17.94
C VAL A 232 -2.50 5.86 18.87
N SER A 233 -2.37 6.23 20.15
CA SER A 233 -1.62 5.42 21.12
C SER A 233 -2.20 4.01 21.27
N ASN A 234 -3.52 3.90 21.40
CA ASN A 234 -4.21 2.61 21.50
C ASN A 234 -3.99 1.76 20.24
N LEU A 235 -4.04 2.40 19.07
CA LEU A 235 -3.80 1.75 17.79
C LEU A 235 -2.36 1.22 17.65
N ILE A 236 -1.37 1.99 18.10
CA ILE A 236 0.04 1.57 18.06
C ILE A 236 0.24 0.34 18.93
N CYS A 237 -0.21 0.37 20.19
CA CYS A 237 -0.11 -0.80 21.07
C CYS A 237 -0.80 -2.04 20.47
N ALA A 238 -1.98 -1.85 19.88
CA ALA A 238 -2.68 -2.94 19.23
C ALA A 238 -1.98 -3.51 17.99
N LEU A 239 -1.29 -2.67 17.22
CA LEU A 239 -0.48 -3.15 16.09
C LEU A 239 0.77 -3.90 16.56
N GLU A 240 1.33 -3.52 17.70
CA GLU A 240 2.45 -4.23 18.34
C GLU A 240 2.03 -5.58 18.92
N GLU A 241 0.82 -5.68 19.46
CA GLU A 241 0.23 -6.92 19.97
C GLU A 241 -0.34 -7.84 18.89
N LEU A 242 -0.62 -7.32 17.69
CA LEU A 242 -1.20 -8.08 16.60
C LEU A 242 -0.21 -9.12 16.06
N GLU A 243 -0.49 -10.40 16.31
CA GLU A 243 0.31 -11.50 15.79
C GLU A 243 -0.34 -12.12 14.55
N VAL A 244 0.29 -11.88 13.39
CA VAL A 244 -0.09 -12.53 12.11
C VAL A 244 1.00 -13.53 11.74
N ARG A 245 0.75 -14.82 12.00
CA ARG A 245 1.58 -15.92 11.51
C ARG A 245 1.10 -16.32 10.12
N ALA A 246 1.82 -15.90 9.10
CA ALA A 246 1.51 -16.20 7.72
C ALA A 246 2.79 -16.32 6.89
N THR A 247 2.68 -17.07 5.80
CA THR A 247 3.74 -17.15 4.77
C THR A 247 3.79 -15.90 3.90
N CYS A 248 2.70 -15.13 3.85
CA CYS A 248 2.63 -13.84 3.19
C CYS A 248 3.09 -12.71 4.11
N THR A 249 3.73 -11.70 3.54
CA THR A 249 4.09 -10.47 4.26
C THR A 249 2.90 -9.53 4.40
N SER A 250 2.97 -8.63 5.39
CA SER A 250 1.99 -7.57 5.63
C SER A 250 2.67 -6.26 5.96
N GLN A 251 1.92 -5.16 5.89
CA GLN A 251 2.43 -3.82 6.11
C GLN A 251 2.34 -3.33 7.56
N VAL A 252 2.04 -4.21 8.52
CA VAL A 252 1.82 -3.88 9.95
C VAL A 252 3.00 -3.08 10.54
N SER A 253 4.24 -3.54 10.37
CA SER A 253 5.42 -2.84 10.89
C SER A 253 5.60 -1.45 10.27
N TYR A 254 5.23 -1.27 9.00
CA TYR A 254 5.27 0.03 8.35
C TYR A 254 4.21 0.98 8.91
N LEU A 255 3.01 0.47 9.25
CA LEU A 255 1.93 1.26 9.84
C LEU A 255 2.32 1.87 11.19
N ILE A 256 3.03 1.12 12.04
CA ILE A 256 3.54 1.63 13.32
C ILE A 256 4.42 2.86 13.09
N GLY A 257 5.42 2.74 12.19
CA GLY A 257 6.30 3.86 11.82
C GLY A 257 5.62 4.98 11.04
N LEU A 258 4.44 4.74 10.45
CA LEU A 258 3.62 5.77 9.81
C LEU A 258 2.83 6.57 10.85
N LEU A 259 2.26 5.90 11.86
CA LEU A 259 1.51 6.51 12.96
C LEU A 259 2.39 7.34 13.89
N GLN A 260 3.67 6.99 14.01
CA GLN A 260 4.67 7.73 14.78
C GLN A 260 5.27 8.93 14.02
N ASP A 261 4.85 9.18 12.77
CA ASP A 261 5.42 10.29 12.01
C ASP A 261 4.97 11.66 12.56
N PRO A 262 5.90 12.65 12.71
CA PRO A 262 5.53 13.98 13.20
C PRO A 262 4.44 14.66 12.38
N LYS A 263 4.43 14.49 11.05
CA LYS A 263 3.39 15.06 10.18
C LYS A 263 2.02 14.46 10.47
N PHE A 264 1.96 13.17 10.80
CA PHE A 264 0.73 12.53 11.23
C PHE A 264 0.29 12.98 12.62
N GLU A 265 1.21 13.17 13.57
CA GLU A 265 0.90 13.65 14.92
C GLU A 265 0.27 15.05 14.89
N ILE A 266 0.85 15.98 14.13
CA ILE A 266 0.34 17.35 13.98
C ILE A 266 -0.85 17.48 13.00
N ASN A 267 -1.37 16.35 12.48
CA ASN A 267 -2.46 16.30 11.50
C ASN A 267 -2.16 16.98 10.14
N ASN A 268 -0.89 17.18 9.79
CA ASN A 268 -0.46 17.83 8.55
C ASN A 268 -0.10 16.81 7.47
N PHE A 269 -1.12 16.32 6.77
CA PHE A 269 -0.97 15.41 5.63
C PHE A 269 -2.01 15.73 4.55
N HIS A 270 -1.79 15.23 3.35
CA HIS A 270 -2.70 15.34 2.21
C HIS A 270 -2.68 14.02 1.44
N THR A 271 -3.53 13.90 0.42
CA THR A 271 -3.65 12.68 -0.39
C THR A 271 -2.36 12.19 -1.06
N GLY A 272 -1.37 13.05 -1.24
CA GLY A 272 -0.06 12.70 -1.81
C GLY A 272 1.03 12.36 -0.79
N TRP A 273 0.80 12.61 0.50
CA TRP A 273 1.84 12.54 1.53
C TRP A 273 2.47 11.14 1.67
N LEU A 274 1.65 10.09 1.62
CA LEU A 274 2.14 8.72 1.78
C LEU A 274 2.96 8.27 0.55
N ASP A 275 2.50 8.62 -0.66
CA ASP A 275 3.25 8.33 -1.89
C ASP A 275 4.61 9.07 -1.91
N GLU A 276 4.65 10.34 -1.45
CA GLU A 276 5.89 11.12 -1.29
C GLU A 276 6.83 10.50 -0.25
N ARG A 277 6.30 10.08 0.90
CA ARG A 277 7.07 9.40 1.96
C ARG A 277 7.73 8.12 1.44
N ILE A 278 6.99 7.33 0.68
CA ILE A 278 7.50 6.08 0.10
C ILE A 278 8.58 6.38 -0.94
N ALA A 279 8.35 7.33 -1.84
CA ALA A 279 9.35 7.75 -2.82
C ALA A 279 10.64 8.24 -2.15
N ALA A 280 10.53 9.05 -1.09
CA ALA A 280 11.68 9.52 -0.33
C ALA A 280 12.46 8.38 0.35
N LYS A 281 11.77 7.40 0.95
CA LYS A 281 12.44 6.26 1.62
C LYS A 281 13.09 5.29 0.63
N ILE A 282 12.47 5.03 -0.53
CA ILE A 282 13.06 4.22 -1.61
C ILE A 282 14.35 4.86 -2.16
N LEU A 283 14.48 6.19 -2.07
CA LEU A 283 15.73 6.88 -2.42
C LEU A 283 16.83 6.70 -1.35
N THR A 284 16.48 6.35 -0.11
CA THR A 284 17.41 6.23 1.02
C THR A 284 17.74 4.80 1.48
N GLU A 285 16.89 3.80 1.20
CA GLU A 285 17.13 2.41 1.62
C GLU A 285 17.74 1.57 0.48
N GLU A 286 18.98 1.14 0.67
CA GLU A 286 19.58 0.02 -0.06
C GLU A 286 18.89 -1.28 0.41
N THR A 287 18.05 -1.85 -0.46
CA THR A 287 17.17 -3.02 -0.27
C THR A 287 17.87 -4.36 0.05
N GLY A 288 19.16 -4.33 0.41
CA GLY A 288 20.01 -5.51 0.59
C GLY A 288 20.04 -6.12 1.99
N HIS A 289 19.31 -5.57 2.98
CA HIS A 289 19.51 -5.96 4.38
C HIS A 289 18.21 -6.18 5.17
N TYR A 290 18.17 -7.22 6.01
CA TYR A 290 17.26 -7.34 7.14
C TYR A 290 17.78 -6.52 8.32
N ARG A 291 16.93 -5.71 8.92
CA ARG A 291 17.20 -5.07 10.21
C ARG A 291 16.45 -5.84 11.29
N VAL A 292 17.18 -6.45 12.21
CA VAL A 292 16.64 -7.22 13.32
C VAL A 292 17.06 -6.52 14.61
N THR A 293 16.09 -6.07 15.38
CA THR A 293 16.35 -5.49 16.70
C THR A 293 16.19 -6.59 17.75
N ILE A 294 17.25 -6.83 18.52
CA ILE A 294 17.27 -7.79 19.63
C ILE A 294 17.55 -7.00 20.91
N GLY A 295 16.54 -6.83 21.76
CA GLY A 295 16.62 -5.95 22.93
C GLY A 295 16.90 -4.50 22.54
N LYS A 296 18.02 -3.93 23.02
CA LYS A 296 18.48 -2.56 22.67
C LYS A 296 19.44 -2.53 21.48
N THR A 297 19.79 -3.69 20.92
CA THR A 297 20.84 -3.79 19.90
C THR A 297 20.24 -4.03 18.52
N LEU A 298 20.60 -3.19 17.56
CA LEU A 298 20.24 -3.35 16.16
C LEU A 298 21.28 -4.22 15.46
N ALA A 299 20.85 -5.35 14.90
CA ALA A 299 21.64 -6.20 14.03
C ALA A 299 21.16 -6.04 12.59
N ILE A 300 22.10 -5.92 11.66
CA ILE A 300 21.83 -5.80 10.22
C ILE A 300 22.35 -7.06 9.55
N PHE A 301 21.46 -7.84 8.93
CA PHE A 301 21.80 -9.06 8.19
C PHE A 301 21.65 -8.80 6.69
N GLY A 302 22.57 -9.24 5.85
CA GLY A 302 22.37 -9.20 4.40
C GLY A 302 21.25 -10.17 3.97
N LYS A 303 20.34 -9.74 3.09
CA LYS A 303 19.44 -10.66 2.38
C LYS A 303 20.30 -11.52 1.47
N GLY A 304 20.27 -12.84 1.63
CA GLY A 304 21.00 -13.81 0.80
C GLY A 304 20.48 -13.92 -0.63
N ASN A 305 20.32 -12.80 -1.33
CA ASN A 305 20.13 -12.79 -2.78
C ASN A 305 21.52 -12.81 -3.40
N GLU A 306 21.87 -13.86 -4.15
CA GLU A 306 22.99 -13.74 -5.08
C GLU A 306 22.60 -12.66 -6.12
N PRO A 307 23.26 -11.49 -6.13
CA PRO A 307 22.86 -10.38 -7.00
C PRO A 307 22.95 -10.73 -8.49
N SER A 308 23.65 -11.82 -8.81
CA SER A 308 23.80 -12.36 -10.16
C SER A 308 22.55 -13.06 -10.68
N ILE A 309 21.58 -13.39 -9.81
CA ILE A 309 20.37 -14.14 -10.18
C ILE A 309 19.16 -13.22 -10.10
N LEU A 310 18.65 -12.82 -11.27
CA LEU A 310 17.39 -12.07 -11.37
C LEU A 310 16.25 -13.08 -11.37
N CYS A 311 15.73 -13.38 -10.17
CA CYS A 311 14.58 -14.26 -9.99
C CYS A 311 13.33 -13.46 -9.60
N TRP A 312 12.17 -13.99 -9.99
CA TRP A 312 10.88 -13.43 -9.59
C TRP A 312 10.33 -14.12 -8.35
N ARG A 313 9.63 -13.39 -7.48
CA ARG A 313 9.11 -13.92 -6.20
C ARG A 313 7.61 -14.24 -6.21
N ASN A 314 6.86 -13.75 -7.18
CA ASN A 314 5.41 -13.97 -7.27
C ASN A 314 5.05 -14.85 -8.49
N THR A 315 3.77 -15.10 -8.73
CA THR A 315 3.31 -15.73 -9.97
C THR A 315 3.00 -14.64 -11.00
N GLY A 316 3.23 -14.90 -12.28
CA GLY A 316 2.89 -13.96 -13.35
C GLY A 316 3.25 -14.47 -14.72
N LYS A 317 3.30 -13.57 -15.70
CA LYS A 317 3.70 -13.86 -17.08
C LYS A 317 4.71 -12.81 -17.53
N LEU A 318 5.86 -13.25 -18.02
CA LEU A 318 6.82 -12.35 -18.62
C LEU A 318 6.21 -11.77 -19.90
N LEU A 319 6.10 -10.45 -20.03
CA LEU A 319 5.54 -9.81 -21.21
C LEU A 319 6.63 -9.62 -22.27
N GLN A 320 7.68 -8.89 -21.91
CA GLN A 320 8.77 -8.54 -22.82
C GLN A 320 10.05 -8.17 -22.07
N TYR A 321 11.18 -8.19 -22.77
CA TYR A 321 12.42 -7.58 -22.31
C TYR A 321 12.56 -6.19 -22.93
N ASN A 322 13.05 -5.24 -22.14
CA ASN A 322 13.26 -3.85 -22.54
C ASN A 322 14.70 -3.57 -23.01
N VAL A 323 15.63 -4.47 -22.69
CA VAL A 323 17.06 -4.36 -23.02
C VAL A 323 17.50 -5.62 -23.75
N PRO A 324 18.34 -5.58 -24.82
CA PRO A 324 18.77 -6.77 -25.55
C PRO A 324 19.57 -7.78 -24.71
N ASP A 325 19.54 -9.06 -25.11
CA ASP A 325 20.38 -10.10 -24.49
C ASP A 325 21.87 -9.76 -24.63
N GLY A 326 22.62 -9.89 -23.54
CA GLY A 326 24.03 -9.51 -23.43
C GLY A 326 24.29 -8.00 -23.33
N ALA A 327 23.26 -7.15 -23.23
CA ALA A 327 23.43 -5.71 -23.04
C ALA A 327 23.95 -5.37 -21.64
N ARG A 328 24.68 -4.26 -21.53
CA ARG A 328 25.08 -3.70 -20.23
C ARG A 328 23.93 -2.92 -19.63
N VAL A 329 23.65 -3.19 -18.36
CA VAL A 329 22.57 -2.56 -17.60
C VAL A 329 23.09 -1.84 -16.36
N ARG A 330 22.41 -0.78 -15.95
CA ARG A 330 22.70 -0.02 -14.71
C ARG A 330 21.69 -0.40 -13.63
N VAL A 331 22.04 -0.09 -12.37
CA VAL A 331 21.09 -0.22 -11.24
C VAL A 331 19.85 0.60 -11.55
N ARG A 332 18.67 0.01 -11.31
CA ARG A 332 17.33 0.55 -11.59
C ARG A 332 16.93 0.65 -13.05
N ASP A 333 17.74 0.18 -14.00
CA ASP A 333 17.26 0.03 -15.37
C ASP A 333 16.17 -1.04 -15.40
N ALA A 334 15.01 -0.70 -15.96
CA ALA A 334 13.94 -1.65 -16.20
C ALA A 334 14.36 -2.58 -17.36
N TYR A 335 14.77 -3.81 -17.05
CA TYR A 335 15.27 -4.77 -18.04
C TYR A 335 14.16 -5.60 -18.68
N ALA A 336 13.02 -5.75 -18.02
CA ALA A 336 11.87 -6.50 -18.51
C ALA A 336 10.55 -5.97 -17.93
N GLU A 337 9.45 -6.36 -18.54
CA GLU A 337 8.10 -6.13 -18.05
C GLU A 337 7.39 -7.45 -17.86
N MET A 338 6.62 -7.54 -16.79
CA MET A 338 5.80 -8.71 -16.53
C MET A 338 4.38 -8.33 -16.10
N GLU A 339 3.46 -9.23 -16.37
CA GLU A 339 2.09 -9.19 -15.93
C GLU A 339 1.96 -10.06 -14.68
N SER A 340 1.49 -9.49 -13.59
CA SER A 340 1.09 -10.24 -12.40
C SER A 340 -0.19 -9.62 -11.90
N MET A 341 -1.21 -10.45 -11.67
CA MET A 341 -2.49 -9.99 -11.13
C MET A 341 -3.12 -8.82 -11.89
N THR A 342 -3.15 -8.88 -13.23
CA THR A 342 -3.67 -7.80 -14.09
C THR A 342 -2.92 -6.46 -13.98
N MET A 343 -1.76 -6.43 -13.32
CA MET A 343 -0.86 -5.29 -13.27
C MET A 343 0.41 -5.56 -14.09
N VAL A 344 0.82 -4.57 -14.87
CA VAL A 344 2.13 -4.56 -15.54
C VAL A 344 3.16 -3.95 -14.58
N LEU A 345 4.17 -4.74 -14.23
CA LEU A 345 5.23 -4.36 -13.30
C LEU A 345 6.58 -4.32 -14.05
N PRO A 346 7.33 -3.21 -13.95
CA PRO A 346 8.71 -3.18 -14.44
C PRO A 346 9.61 -4.02 -13.53
N LEU A 347 10.49 -4.79 -14.16
CA LEU A 347 11.55 -5.54 -13.51
C LEU A 347 12.84 -4.74 -13.62
N GLU A 348 13.35 -4.30 -12.49
CA GLU A 348 14.53 -3.43 -12.40
C GLU A 348 15.78 -4.22 -12.00
N VAL A 349 16.93 -3.76 -12.49
CA VAL A 349 18.23 -4.34 -12.16
C VAL A 349 18.70 -3.86 -10.79
N GLU A 350 19.10 -4.78 -9.91
CA GLU A 350 19.51 -4.46 -8.54
C GLU A 350 21.01 -4.06 -8.43
N LYS A 351 21.87 -4.45 -9.38
CA LYS A 351 23.33 -4.21 -9.33
C LYS A 351 23.91 -3.62 -10.63
N ALA A 352 24.87 -2.71 -10.51
CA ALA A 352 25.46 -1.97 -11.64
C ALA A 352 26.47 -2.83 -12.41
N GLY A 353 26.57 -2.61 -13.72
CA GLY A 353 27.81 -2.86 -14.46
C GLY A 353 27.96 -4.21 -15.13
N VAL A 354 26.89 -5.00 -15.25
CA VAL A 354 26.96 -6.41 -15.67
C VAL A 354 26.17 -6.65 -16.97
N ARG A 355 26.54 -7.69 -17.76
CA ARG A 355 25.75 -8.10 -18.92
C ARG A 355 24.57 -8.95 -18.46
N ILE A 356 23.38 -8.63 -18.94
CA ILE A 356 22.19 -9.45 -18.70
C ILE A 356 22.17 -10.62 -19.67
N VAL A 357 21.89 -11.83 -19.18
CA VAL A 357 21.73 -13.04 -19.99
C VAL A 357 20.36 -13.63 -19.72
N TYR A 358 19.54 -13.72 -20.75
CA TYR A 358 18.17 -14.21 -20.61
C TYR A 358 18.14 -15.69 -20.21
N ARG A 359 17.12 -16.05 -19.42
CA ARG A 359 16.80 -17.44 -19.07
C ARG A 359 15.32 -17.76 -19.30
N ALA A 360 14.43 -16.79 -19.10
CA ALA A 360 13.01 -16.91 -19.43
C ALA A 360 12.70 -16.38 -20.84
N ARG A 361 11.61 -16.85 -21.44
CA ARG A 361 11.12 -16.37 -22.75
C ARG A 361 9.94 -15.42 -22.58
N PRO A 362 9.81 -14.36 -23.41
CA PRO A 362 8.59 -13.56 -23.47
C PRO A 362 7.36 -14.46 -23.67
N GLY A 363 6.30 -14.20 -22.91
CA GLY A 363 5.08 -15.00 -22.86
C GLY A 363 5.11 -16.19 -21.88
N GLN A 364 6.26 -16.51 -21.28
CA GLN A 364 6.39 -17.59 -20.30
C GLN A 364 5.69 -17.25 -18.98
N ALA A 365 4.97 -18.22 -18.42
CA ALA A 365 4.47 -18.14 -17.05
C ALA A 365 5.64 -18.23 -16.05
N LEU A 366 5.72 -17.26 -15.16
CA LEU A 366 6.70 -17.16 -14.09
C LEU A 366 6.05 -17.63 -12.78
N PHE A 367 6.74 -18.50 -12.06
CA PHE A 367 6.40 -18.91 -10.70
C PHE A 367 7.40 -18.33 -9.70
N PRO A 368 7.09 -18.28 -8.40
CA PRO A 368 8.06 -17.91 -7.38
C PRO A 368 9.39 -18.66 -7.54
N ARG A 369 10.50 -17.92 -7.47
CA ARG A 369 11.89 -18.35 -7.68
C ARG A 369 12.26 -18.72 -9.13
N THR A 370 11.40 -18.47 -10.11
CA THR A 370 11.76 -18.64 -11.53
C THR A 370 12.85 -17.63 -11.89
N ILE A 371 13.95 -18.11 -12.46
CA ILE A 371 15.06 -17.27 -12.94
C ILE A 371 14.66 -16.65 -14.27
N ILE A 372 14.59 -15.32 -14.30
CA ILE A 372 14.25 -14.55 -15.50
C ILE A 372 15.51 -14.27 -16.31
N ALA A 373 16.57 -13.84 -15.64
CA ALA A 373 17.85 -13.54 -16.26
C ALA A 373 19.00 -13.70 -15.25
N LEU A 374 20.21 -13.83 -15.77
CA LEU A 374 21.44 -13.80 -14.98
C LEU A 374 22.23 -12.54 -15.31
N LEU A 375 23.04 -12.08 -14.36
CA LEU A 375 24.02 -11.03 -14.56
C LEU A 375 25.41 -11.69 -14.59
N GLU A 376 26.07 -11.68 -15.75
CA GLU A 376 27.42 -12.23 -15.97
C GLU A 376 28.49 -11.12 -16.10
N ASP A 377 29.55 -11.20 -15.29
CA ASP A 377 30.72 -10.32 -15.36
C ASP A 377 31.81 -10.94 -16.26
N LYS A 378 32.60 -10.11 -16.95
CA LYS A 378 33.81 -10.56 -17.68
C LYS A 378 35.06 -10.59 -16.80
N GLU A 379 35.04 -9.95 -15.63
CA GLU A 379 36.16 -9.96 -14.68
C GLU A 379 35.66 -10.33 -13.28
N ASP A 380 36.12 -11.48 -12.79
CA ASP A 380 35.65 -12.21 -11.60
C ASP A 380 36.06 -11.52 -10.26
N THR A 381 35.77 -10.24 -10.10
CA THR A 381 36.20 -9.47 -8.92
C THR A 381 35.13 -8.48 -8.47
N SER A 382 34.14 -8.97 -7.70
CA SER A 382 33.50 -8.21 -6.60
C SER A 382 32.31 -8.93 -5.94
N LEU A 383 32.02 -10.20 -6.26
CA LEU A 383 30.95 -10.94 -5.58
C LEU A 383 31.54 -11.77 -4.44
N SER A 384 31.50 -11.24 -3.21
CA SER A 384 31.69 -12.09 -2.03
C SER A 384 30.54 -13.09 -1.98
N LYS A 385 30.78 -14.32 -2.41
CA LYS A 385 29.80 -15.39 -2.24
C LYS A 385 29.65 -15.66 -0.74
N PRO A 386 28.42 -15.70 -0.19
CA PRO A 386 28.24 -16.08 1.20
C PRO A 386 28.79 -17.50 1.39
N VAL A 387 29.75 -17.64 2.30
CA VAL A 387 30.31 -18.94 2.65
C VAL A 387 29.45 -19.53 3.76
N PRO A 388 28.96 -20.79 3.63
CA PRO A 388 28.25 -21.45 4.70
C PRO A 388 29.12 -21.49 5.96
N PHE A 389 28.58 -21.02 7.09
CA PHE A 389 29.26 -21.18 8.37
C PHE A 389 29.09 -22.62 8.85
N THR A 390 30.19 -23.34 9.04
CA THR A 390 30.18 -24.74 9.50
C THR A 390 30.84 -24.91 10.87
N GLY A 391 31.11 -23.81 11.58
CA GLY A 391 31.78 -23.84 12.88
C GLY A 391 30.83 -24.17 14.04
N PRO A 392 31.32 -24.76 15.14
CA PRO A 392 30.54 -24.88 16.37
C PRO A 392 30.39 -23.51 17.06
N MET A 393 29.27 -23.31 17.75
CA MET A 393 29.08 -22.13 18.62
C MET A 393 29.57 -22.48 20.03
N ALA A 394 30.88 -22.27 20.28
CA ALA A 394 31.56 -22.74 21.50
C ALA A 394 30.91 -22.28 22.83
N GLN A 395 30.11 -21.22 22.84
CA GLN A 395 29.41 -20.70 24.02
C GLN A 395 28.11 -21.47 24.35
N TRP A 396 27.72 -22.45 23.53
CA TRP A 396 26.47 -23.21 23.67
C TRP A 396 26.69 -24.69 24.02
N ASP A 397 27.95 -25.15 24.04
CA ASP A 397 28.33 -26.53 24.37
C ASP A 397 28.74 -26.70 25.86
N ASP A 398 28.67 -25.63 26.66
CA ASP A 398 28.87 -25.69 28.12
C ASP A 398 27.56 -26.09 28.84
N ASP A 399 27.53 -27.29 29.43
CA ASP A 399 26.39 -27.86 30.18
C ASP A 399 25.92 -27.00 31.39
N GLU A 400 26.72 -26.02 31.83
CA GLU A 400 26.32 -25.06 32.87
C GLU A 400 25.23 -24.08 32.39
N TRP A 401 25.11 -23.81 31.09
CA TRP A 401 24.11 -22.87 30.56
C TRP A 401 22.69 -23.47 30.56
N LEU A 402 22.55 -24.74 30.16
CA LEU A 402 21.28 -25.47 30.13
C LEU A 402 20.69 -25.71 31.53
N SER A 403 21.52 -25.86 32.55
CA SER A 403 21.08 -26.04 33.94
C SER A 403 20.66 -24.73 34.63
N SER A 404 21.10 -23.57 34.12
CA SER A 404 20.69 -22.24 34.58
C SER A 404 19.35 -21.76 34.00
N LEU A 405 18.90 -22.36 32.89
CA LEU A 405 17.58 -22.13 32.29
C LEU A 405 16.49 -22.95 32.98
N GLY A 406 16.27 -22.67 34.26
CA GLY A 406 15.05 -23.09 34.94
C GLY A 406 13.82 -22.57 34.18
N ASN A 407 13.02 -23.49 33.63
CA ASN A 407 11.73 -23.25 32.95
C ASN A 407 11.72 -22.07 31.95
N CYS A 408 12.38 -22.24 30.81
CA CYS A 408 12.07 -21.45 29.62
C CYS A 408 10.68 -21.88 29.08
N PRO A 409 9.67 -20.99 28.97
CA PRO A 409 8.32 -21.36 28.56
C PRO A 409 8.14 -21.54 27.04
N ILE A 410 9.23 -21.49 26.26
CA ILE A 410 9.17 -21.59 24.81
C ILE A 410 9.52 -23.03 24.41
N SER A 411 8.50 -23.84 24.16
CA SER A 411 8.67 -25.13 23.49
C SER A 411 9.10 -24.91 22.04
N CYS A 412 10.41 -24.74 21.82
CA CYS A 412 11.01 -24.67 20.49
C CYS A 412 10.99 -26.06 19.83
N GLN A 413 9.89 -26.42 19.16
CA GLN A 413 9.82 -27.62 18.31
C GLN A 413 9.73 -27.32 16.81
N PHE A 414 9.68 -26.05 16.36
CA PHE A 414 9.36 -25.76 14.95
C PHE A 414 10.18 -24.66 14.24
N TRP A 415 11.27 -24.18 14.84
CA TRP A 415 12.20 -23.29 14.12
C TRP A 415 13.47 -24.05 13.74
N THR A 416 13.94 -23.87 12.50
CA THR A 416 15.27 -24.31 12.10
C THR A 416 16.26 -23.73 13.10
N ILE A 417 16.91 -24.63 13.81
CA ILE A 417 17.74 -24.41 15.00
C ILE A 417 18.75 -23.25 14.85
N GLU A 418 19.14 -22.86 13.64
CA GLU A 418 20.07 -21.76 13.33
C GLU A 418 19.54 -20.34 13.63
N ILE A 419 18.22 -20.07 13.51
CA ILE A 419 17.68 -18.71 13.71
C ILE A 419 17.54 -18.40 15.20
N CYS A 420 17.04 -19.35 16.00
CA CYS A 420 17.05 -19.22 17.47
C CYS A 420 18.48 -19.14 18.03
N ARG A 421 19.45 -19.79 17.36
CA ARG A 421 20.88 -19.77 17.73
C ARG A 421 21.55 -18.41 17.64
N THR A 422 21.14 -17.57 16.70
CA THR A 422 21.78 -16.26 16.49
C THR A 422 21.14 -15.15 17.34
N ALA A 423 19.87 -15.31 17.74
CA ALA A 423 19.15 -14.29 18.50
C ALA A 423 19.50 -14.24 20.00
N CYS A 424 19.82 -15.38 20.62
CA CYS A 424 20.11 -15.44 22.06
C CYS A 424 21.55 -15.04 22.45
N SER A 425 22.49 -14.93 21.51
CA SER A 425 23.91 -14.61 21.83
C SER A 425 24.20 -13.13 22.12
N LYS A 426 23.19 -12.24 22.09
CA LYS A 426 23.32 -10.81 22.45
C LYS A 426 22.55 -10.39 23.71
N LEU A 427 22.11 -11.35 24.52
CA LEU A 427 21.39 -11.11 25.77
C LEU A 427 22.28 -11.07 27.03
N ILE A 428 23.59 -10.84 26.87
CA ILE A 428 24.47 -10.35 27.95
C ILE A 428 25.25 -9.15 27.45
#